data_AF-A0A1B9LHV3-F1
#
_entry.id   AF-A0A1B9LHV3-F1
#
_cell.length_a   1.000
_cell.length_b   1.000
_cell.length_c   1.000
_cell.angle_alpha   90.00
_cell.angle_beta   90.00
_cell.angle_gamma   90.00
#
_symmetry.space_group_name_H-M   'P 1'
#
loop_
_entity.id
_entity.type
_entity.pdbx_description
1 polymer ?
#
loop_
_entity_poly.entity_id
_entity_poly.type
_entity_poly.pdbx_seq_one_letter_code
_entity_poly.pdbx_strand_id
1 'polypeptide(L)'
;MFKQRDYTLRYKANCDVEVILPNHHVMVNQPLIDHTSFAVLVWNIFKQKRADCIHILEEYAPLTKLILLQEAQTSVQLLNFINLNNKIADHVPAYAFKDIYAGVMTMSDTLPTALLSFKEKEPLIRVPKSALITVYPIKNSTQQLLIANIHAINFSIGVKIYRQQMYMLLNRIKEHNGPVILAGDFNAWSRQRLNLLYHLIRSIELKPVNFSIDIRKTFMGRPLDFVFYRGLQLDEAKIISTTSSDHNPLLVNFRLD
;
A
#
# COMPACT_ATOMS: atom_id res chain seq x y z
N MET A 1 12.54 22.89 -1.63
CA MET A 1 12.66 22.93 -3.10
C MET A 1 12.23 21.58 -3.71
N PHE A 2 10.98 21.14 -3.48
CA PHE A 2 10.50 19.79 -3.92
C PHE A 2 9.03 19.76 -4.38
N LYS A 3 8.42 20.91 -4.71
CA LYS A 3 6.96 21.04 -4.85
C LYS A 3 6.34 20.43 -6.12
N GLN A 4 7.10 19.77 -7.00
CA GLN A 4 6.62 19.41 -8.35
C GLN A 4 7.07 18.06 -8.92
N ARG A 5 7.76 17.21 -8.16
CA ARG A 5 8.07 15.84 -8.60
C ARG A 5 7.39 14.85 -7.68
N ASP A 6 6.85 13.76 -8.22
CA ASP A 6 6.52 12.60 -7.41
C ASP A 6 7.83 11.99 -6.93
N TYR A 7 8.01 11.94 -5.60
CA TYR A 7 9.21 11.43 -4.94
C TYR A 7 8.80 10.45 -3.85
N THR A 8 9.71 9.56 -3.50
CA THR A 8 9.59 8.69 -2.34
C THR A 8 10.58 9.13 -1.26
N LEU A 9 10.13 9.13 -0.01
CA LEU A 9 11.00 9.21 1.15
C LEU A 9 11.19 7.79 1.67
N ARG A 10 12.43 7.35 1.76
CA ARG A 10 12.77 6.05 2.33
C ARG A 10 13.32 6.25 3.73
N TYR A 11 12.65 5.65 4.70
CA TYR A 11 13.10 5.61 6.09
C TYR A 11 13.74 4.25 6.37
N LYS A 12 14.89 4.26 7.05
CA LYS A 12 15.62 3.05 7.46
C LYS A 12 15.95 3.11 8.95
N ALA A 13 16.53 2.02 9.46
CA ALA A 13 17.17 2.01 10.77
C ALA A 13 18.21 3.15 10.89
N ASN A 14 18.49 3.56 12.14
CA ASN A 14 19.32 4.70 12.53
C ASN A 14 18.75 6.07 12.13
N CYS A 15 17.43 6.16 11.92
CA CYS A 15 16.74 7.39 11.52
C CYS A 15 17.24 7.99 10.20
N ASP A 16 17.81 7.14 9.33
CA ASP A 16 18.27 7.57 8.02
C ASP A 16 17.08 7.79 7.06
N VAL A 17 17.14 8.89 6.29
CA VAL A 17 16.07 9.30 5.38
C VAL A 17 16.65 9.64 4.02
N GLU A 18 16.30 8.84 3.02
CA GLU A 18 16.74 9.03 1.64
C GLU A 18 15.59 9.57 0.78
N VAL A 19 15.90 10.54 -0.09
CA VAL A 19 14.97 11.00 -1.11
C VAL A 19 15.21 10.20 -2.38
N ILE A 20 14.25 9.36 -2.76
CA ILE A 20 14.30 8.58 -4.00
C ILE A 20 13.53 9.31 -5.09
N LEU A 21 14.23 9.64 -6.17
CA LEU A 21 13.66 10.26 -7.37
C LEU A 21 13.25 9.18 -8.39
N PRO A 22 12.31 9.47 -9.31
CA PRO A 22 11.75 8.47 -10.24
C PRO A 22 12.75 7.65 -11.08
N ASN A 23 13.96 8.17 -11.31
CA ASN A 23 14.99 7.50 -12.13
C ASN A 23 16.17 6.98 -11.29
N HIS A 24 16.01 6.86 -9.98
CA HIS A 24 17.08 6.41 -9.09
C HIS A 24 17.22 4.88 -9.15
N HIS A 25 18.42 4.41 -9.47
CA HIS A 25 18.73 2.98 -9.45
C HIS A 25 18.90 2.51 -8.00
N VAL A 26 18.10 1.53 -7.58
CA VAL A 26 18.26 0.89 -6.27
C VAL A 26 19.05 -0.40 -6.45
N MET A 27 20.25 -0.46 -5.87
CA MET A 27 21.03 -1.69 -5.80
C MET A 27 20.41 -2.61 -4.74
N VAL A 28 20.05 -3.83 -5.14
CA VAL A 28 19.40 -4.80 -4.24
C VAL A 28 20.31 -6.01 -4.04
N ASN A 29 20.54 -6.35 -2.78
CA ASN A 29 21.46 -7.42 -2.40
C ASN A 29 20.75 -8.67 -1.86
N GLN A 30 19.43 -8.63 -1.63
CA GLN A 30 18.68 -9.75 -1.02
C GLN A 30 17.24 -9.85 -1.57
N PRO A 31 16.72 -11.06 -1.82
CA PRO A 31 15.33 -11.27 -2.19
C PRO A 31 14.39 -11.04 -1.00
N LEU A 32 13.21 -10.46 -1.25
CA LEU A 32 12.18 -10.28 -0.20
C LEU A 32 11.56 -11.62 0.20
N ILE A 33 11.26 -12.43 -0.81
CA ILE A 33 10.59 -13.72 -0.65
C ILE A 33 11.63 -14.83 -0.77
N ASP A 34 11.98 -15.41 0.37
CA ASP A 34 12.95 -16.48 0.55
C ASP A 34 12.31 -17.84 0.88
N HIS A 35 11.04 -17.83 1.26
CA HIS A 35 10.16 -18.97 1.48
C HIS A 35 8.98 -18.97 0.50
N THR A 36 8.27 -20.08 0.40
CA THR A 36 7.11 -20.20 -0.49
C THR A 36 5.91 -19.39 -0.02
N SER A 37 5.66 -19.32 1.30
CA SER A 37 4.54 -18.57 1.89
C SER A 37 4.98 -17.30 2.60
N PHE A 38 4.15 -16.26 2.53
CA PHE A 38 4.39 -14.97 3.19
C PHE A 38 3.09 -14.24 3.49
N ALA A 39 3.10 -13.40 4.53
CA ALA A 39 1.96 -12.58 4.91
C ALA A 39 2.17 -11.11 4.53
N VAL A 40 1.06 -10.45 4.19
CA VAL A 40 0.98 -9.00 3.94
C VAL A 40 -0.09 -8.40 4.84
N LEU A 41 0.27 -7.33 5.55
CA LEU A 41 -0.66 -6.50 6.32
C LEU A 41 -1.02 -5.26 5.51
N VAL A 42 -2.31 -4.95 5.36
CA VAL A 42 -2.80 -3.77 4.65
C VAL A 42 -3.68 -2.97 5.59
N TRP A 43 -3.38 -1.68 5.79
CA TRP A 43 -4.12 -0.90 6.77
C TRP A 43 -4.12 0.61 6.51
N ASN A 44 -5.33 1.18 6.39
CA ASN A 44 -5.50 2.61 6.60
C ASN A 44 -5.39 2.88 8.12
N ILE A 45 -4.25 3.41 8.53
CA ILE A 45 -3.90 3.61 9.95
C ILE A 45 -4.40 4.97 10.49
N PHE A 46 -5.30 5.63 9.77
CA PHE A 46 -6.02 6.83 10.20
C PHE A 46 -5.13 7.92 10.81
N LYS A 47 -3.98 8.19 10.18
CA LYS A 47 -3.01 9.20 10.64
C LYS A 47 -2.51 8.97 12.07
N GLN A 48 -2.54 7.72 12.55
CA GLN A 48 -2.17 7.33 13.91
C GLN A 48 -2.93 8.14 14.98
N LYS A 49 -4.16 8.59 14.67
CA LYS A 49 -4.94 9.48 15.53
C LYS A 49 -5.51 8.81 16.77
N ARG A 50 -5.57 7.49 16.78
CA ARG A 50 -6.11 6.71 17.90
C ARG A 50 -4.97 5.97 18.60
N ALA A 51 -5.17 5.72 19.89
CA ALA A 51 -4.22 4.99 20.72
C ALA A 51 -3.96 3.58 20.17
N ASP A 52 -2.82 3.02 20.55
CA ASP A 52 -2.44 1.62 20.35
C ASP A 52 -2.26 1.17 18.90
N CYS A 53 -2.32 2.08 17.92
CA CYS A 53 -2.10 1.70 16.53
C CYS A 53 -0.70 1.13 16.27
N ILE A 54 0.31 1.63 16.98
CA ILE A 54 1.67 1.11 16.91
C ILE A 54 1.78 -0.27 17.55
N HIS A 55 1.04 -0.55 18.62
CA HIS A 55 1.04 -1.87 19.25
C HIS A 55 0.57 -2.97 18.28
N ILE A 56 -0.44 -2.69 17.46
CA ILE A 56 -0.87 -3.60 16.40
C ILE A 56 0.25 -3.80 15.37
N LEU A 57 0.97 -2.74 14.99
CA LEU A 57 2.12 -2.91 14.09
C LEU A 57 3.19 -3.79 14.74
N GLU A 58 3.50 -3.61 16.03
CA GLU A 58 4.46 -4.44 16.77
C GLU A 58 4.04 -5.91 16.85
N GLU A 59 2.75 -6.20 17.04
CA GLU A 59 2.21 -7.56 17.07
C GLU A 59 2.36 -8.27 15.72
N TYR A 60 2.09 -7.57 14.61
CA TYR A 60 2.02 -8.19 13.28
C TYR A 60 3.28 -8.04 12.42
N ALA A 61 4.21 -7.15 12.77
CA ALA A 61 5.45 -6.95 12.01
C ALA A 61 6.39 -8.15 11.95
N PRO A 62 6.51 -9.00 13.00
CA PRO A 62 7.27 -10.24 12.92
C PRO A 62 6.59 -11.31 12.05
N LEU A 63 5.28 -11.21 11.86
CA LEU A 63 4.47 -12.18 11.14
C LEU A 63 4.33 -11.85 9.64
N THR A 64 4.78 -10.66 9.22
CA THR A 64 4.51 -10.11 7.89
C THR A 64 5.80 -9.71 7.18
N LYS A 65 5.88 -10.03 5.89
CA LYS A 65 7.01 -9.60 5.04
C LYS A 65 6.80 -8.18 4.52
N LEU A 66 5.54 -7.75 4.42
CA LEU A 66 5.14 -6.45 3.89
C LEU A 66 4.03 -5.84 4.75
N ILE A 67 4.15 -4.55 5.01
CA ILE A 67 3.10 -3.74 5.64
C ILE A 67 2.77 -2.56 4.72
N LEU A 68 1.53 -2.48 4.26
CA LEU A 68 1.04 -1.45 3.35
C LEU A 68 0.10 -0.51 4.11
N LEU A 69 0.62 0.65 4.49
CA LEU A 69 -0.14 1.66 5.22
C LEU A 69 -0.71 2.74 4.30
N GLN A 70 -1.95 3.13 4.54
CA GLN A 70 -2.56 4.35 4.01
C GLN A 70 -2.79 5.33 5.16
N GLU A 71 -2.75 6.63 4.85
CA GLU A 71 -2.76 7.68 5.87
C GLU A 71 -1.64 7.53 6.92
N ALA A 72 -0.50 6.94 6.54
CA ALA A 72 0.68 6.92 7.39
C ALA A 72 1.23 8.34 7.51
N GLN A 73 1.42 8.81 8.75
CA GLN A 73 2.14 10.04 9.05
C GLN A 73 3.51 9.73 9.61
N THR A 74 4.49 10.57 9.32
CA THR A 74 5.83 10.51 9.90
C THR A 74 5.83 11.00 11.35
N SER A 75 4.97 10.41 12.19
CA SER A 75 4.93 10.66 13.62
C SER A 75 6.16 10.05 14.28
N VAL A 76 6.59 10.61 15.42
CA VAL A 76 7.75 10.10 16.17
C VAL A 76 7.56 8.62 16.50
N GLN A 77 6.35 8.21 16.86
CA GLN A 77 6.05 6.83 17.20
C GLN A 77 6.19 5.88 16.01
N LEU A 78 5.72 6.26 14.82
CA LEU A 78 5.85 5.42 13.62
C LEU A 78 7.31 5.33 13.16
N LEU A 79 8.06 6.43 13.22
CA LEU A 79 9.48 6.44 12.89
C LEU A 79 10.30 5.60 13.87
N ASN A 80 10.00 5.68 15.16
CA ASN A 80 10.61 4.81 16.19
C ASN A 80 10.29 3.34 15.94
N PHE A 81 9.04 3.02 15.58
CA PHE A 81 8.64 1.66 15.22
C PHE A 81 9.46 1.13 14.03
N ILE A 82 9.61 1.92 12.95
CA ILE A 82 10.42 1.55 11.77
C ILE A 82 11.87 1.27 12.19
N ASN A 83 12.44 2.16 13.01
CA ASN A 83 13.82 2.05 13.48
C ASN A 83 14.04 0.79 14.34
N LEU A 84 13.20 0.59 15.37
CA LEU A 84 13.34 -0.52 16.33
C LEU A 84 13.15 -1.89 15.67
N ASN A 85 12.33 -1.97 14.63
CA ASN A 85 12.05 -3.21 13.90
C ASN A 85 12.94 -3.40 12.66
N ASN A 86 13.96 -2.53 12.44
CA ASN A 86 14.85 -2.55 11.28
C ASN A 86 14.11 -2.61 9.93
N LYS A 87 12.93 -1.99 9.84
CA LYS A 87 12.15 -1.97 8.60
C LYS A 87 12.70 -0.93 7.63
N ILE A 88 12.55 -1.21 6.34
CA ILE A 88 12.71 -0.22 5.27
C ILE A 88 11.30 0.25 4.91
N ALA A 89 11.04 1.55 5.03
CA ALA A 89 9.74 2.13 4.74
C ALA A 89 9.82 3.13 3.59
N ASP A 90 9.28 2.74 2.44
CA ASP A 90 9.12 3.62 1.28
C ASP A 90 7.79 4.37 1.38
N HIS A 91 7.84 5.69 1.43
CA HIS A 91 6.68 6.57 1.64
C HIS A 91 6.51 7.53 0.48
N VAL A 92 5.30 7.61 -0.06
CA VAL A 92 4.93 8.65 -1.04
C VAL A 92 4.03 9.67 -0.32
N PRO A 93 4.58 10.82 0.09
CA PRO A 93 3.80 11.83 0.78
C PRO A 93 2.74 12.40 -0.14
N ALA A 94 1.47 12.31 0.27
CA ALA A 94 0.37 12.98 -0.40
C ALA A 94 0.39 14.49 -0.08
N TYR A 95 0.59 14.83 1.20
CA TYR A 95 0.76 16.21 1.69
C TYR A 95 1.75 16.28 2.86
N ALA A 96 2.16 17.49 3.21
CA ALA A 96 3.03 17.76 4.35
C ALA A 96 2.54 18.97 5.14
N PHE A 97 2.61 18.91 6.47
CA PHE A 97 2.31 20.03 7.37
C PHE A 97 3.28 20.03 8.56
N LYS A 98 3.98 21.14 8.79
CA LYS A 98 5.01 21.26 9.84
C LYS A 98 5.99 20.07 9.86
N ASP A 99 6.53 19.73 8.68
CA ASP A 99 7.45 18.60 8.46
C ASP A 99 6.90 17.20 8.79
N ILE A 100 5.59 17.08 9.05
CA ILE A 100 4.89 15.80 9.13
C ILE A 100 4.32 15.48 7.75
N TYR A 101 4.86 14.44 7.12
CA TYR A 101 4.42 13.95 5.82
C TYR A 101 3.33 12.90 6.02
N ALA A 102 2.26 12.98 5.23
CA ALA A 102 1.14 12.04 5.28
C ALA A 102 0.88 11.45 3.90
N GLY A 103 0.69 10.13 3.79
CA GLY A 103 0.54 9.46 2.50
C GLY A 103 0.42 7.94 2.60
N VAL A 104 0.84 7.25 1.55
CA VAL A 104 0.93 5.79 1.53
C VAL A 104 2.37 5.36 1.78
N MET A 105 2.54 4.31 2.59
CA MET A 105 3.84 3.79 3.00
C MET A 105 3.86 2.27 2.83
N THR A 106 4.87 1.75 2.16
CA THR A 106 5.12 0.30 2.07
C THR A 106 6.37 -0.02 2.87
N MET A 107 6.23 -0.89 3.86
CA MET A 107 7.35 -1.36 4.69
C MET A 107 7.73 -2.78 4.31
N SER A 108 9.03 -3.05 4.25
CA SER A 108 9.62 -4.36 3.95
C SER A 108 10.91 -4.59 4.72
N ASP A 109 11.38 -5.83 4.74
CA ASP A 109 12.69 -6.19 5.33
C ASP A 109 13.85 -6.02 4.33
N THR A 110 13.54 -5.90 3.03
CA THR A 110 14.52 -5.76 1.96
C THR A 110 14.23 -4.53 1.10
N LEU A 111 15.23 -4.02 0.38
CA LEU A 111 15.06 -2.95 -0.58
C LEU A 111 14.33 -3.45 -1.84
N PRO A 112 13.38 -2.67 -2.40
CA PRO A 112 12.83 -2.97 -3.73
C PRO A 112 13.84 -2.67 -4.83
N THR A 113 13.76 -3.41 -5.94
CA THR A 113 14.58 -3.19 -7.16
C THR A 113 14.12 -1.99 -7.96
N ALA A 114 12.83 -1.68 -7.89
CA ALA A 114 12.23 -0.51 -8.51
C ALA A 114 11.09 0.03 -7.66
N LEU A 115 10.84 1.33 -7.78
CA LEU A 115 9.68 1.97 -7.19
C LEU A 115 9.12 3.05 -8.12
N LEU A 116 7.80 3.25 -8.07
CA LEU A 116 7.10 4.30 -8.80
C LEU A 116 6.15 5.01 -7.85
N SER A 117 6.25 6.34 -7.82
CA SER A 117 5.43 7.20 -6.98
C SER A 117 4.35 7.87 -7.81
N PHE A 118 3.14 7.94 -7.27
CA PHE A 118 2.01 8.61 -7.91
C PHE A 118 1.34 9.55 -6.91
N LYS A 119 0.97 10.75 -7.35
CA LYS A 119 0.15 11.69 -6.59
C LYS A 119 -1.00 12.20 -7.44
N GLU A 120 -2.20 12.17 -6.87
CA GLU A 120 -3.40 12.70 -7.48
C GLU A 120 -4.02 13.76 -6.57
N LYS A 121 -4.36 14.95 -7.11
CA LYS A 121 -4.98 16.01 -6.31
C LYS A 121 -6.50 15.80 -6.25
N GLU A 122 -7.08 15.85 -5.06
CA GLU A 122 -8.54 15.76 -4.96
C GLU A 122 -9.22 17.03 -5.52
N PRO A 123 -10.21 16.89 -6.43
CA PRO A 123 -10.83 18.03 -7.10
C PRO A 123 -11.59 18.96 -6.16
N LEU A 124 -12.25 18.38 -5.15
CA LEU A 124 -13.18 19.09 -4.27
C LEU A 124 -12.52 19.57 -2.98
N ILE A 125 -11.68 18.74 -2.35
CA ILE A 125 -11.07 19.04 -1.03
C ILE A 125 -9.57 19.36 -1.14
N ARG A 126 -8.96 19.22 -2.33
CA ARG A 126 -7.53 19.51 -2.64
C ARG A 126 -6.49 18.82 -1.75
N VAL A 127 -6.89 17.96 -0.82
CA VAL A 127 -5.97 17.05 -0.11
C VAL A 127 -5.57 15.98 -1.12
N PRO A 128 -4.30 15.91 -1.54
CA PRO A 128 -3.90 14.90 -2.51
C PRO A 128 -4.02 13.51 -1.90
N LYS A 129 -4.11 12.53 -2.77
CA LYS A 129 -3.91 11.12 -2.43
C LYS A 129 -2.70 10.59 -3.19
N SER A 130 -2.15 9.49 -2.73
CA SER A 130 -0.96 8.90 -3.33
C SER A 130 -1.10 7.39 -3.52
N ALA A 131 -0.28 6.88 -4.43
CA ALA A 131 -0.03 5.46 -4.60
C ALA A 131 1.47 5.23 -4.72
N LEU A 132 1.91 4.02 -4.36
CA LEU A 132 3.28 3.56 -4.42
C LEU A 132 3.30 2.17 -5.03
N ILE A 133 4.07 2.00 -6.11
CA ILE A 133 4.48 0.68 -6.57
C ILE A 133 5.89 0.42 -6.07
N THR A 134 6.14 -0.75 -5.49
CA THR A 134 7.46 -1.30 -5.20
C THR A 134 7.58 -2.68 -5.83
N VAL A 135 8.77 -3.00 -6.34
CA VAL A 135 9.04 -4.29 -7.00
C VAL A 135 10.16 -5.00 -6.24
N TYR A 136 9.97 -6.29 -5.92
CA TYR A 136 10.89 -7.04 -5.08
C TYR A 136 11.38 -8.33 -5.76
N PRO A 137 12.64 -8.72 -5.56
CA PRO A 137 13.15 -9.99 -6.05
C PRO A 137 12.53 -11.17 -5.29
N ILE A 138 12.25 -12.24 -6.02
CA ILE A 138 11.87 -13.54 -5.48
C ILE A 138 13.09 -14.46 -5.57
N LYS A 139 13.41 -15.18 -4.49
CA LYS A 139 14.55 -16.09 -4.45
C LYS A 139 14.42 -17.17 -5.54
N ASN A 140 15.50 -17.43 -6.28
CA ASN A 140 15.56 -18.44 -7.35
C ASN A 140 14.53 -18.26 -8.48
N SER A 141 14.05 -17.04 -8.71
CA SER A 141 13.12 -16.75 -9.82
C SER A 141 13.64 -15.60 -10.68
N THR A 142 13.36 -15.65 -11.98
CA THR A 142 13.56 -14.53 -12.89
C THR A 142 12.41 -13.52 -12.83
N GLN A 143 11.28 -13.91 -12.23
CA GLN A 143 10.15 -13.03 -11.97
C GLN A 143 10.35 -12.24 -10.68
N GLN A 144 9.64 -11.13 -10.57
CA GLN A 144 9.64 -10.26 -9.39
C GLN A 144 8.22 -10.09 -8.87
N LEU A 145 8.09 -9.81 -7.58
CA LEU A 145 6.81 -9.49 -6.94
C LEU A 145 6.56 -7.99 -7.02
N LEU A 146 5.50 -7.58 -7.70
CA LEU A 146 5.04 -6.19 -7.70
C LEU A 146 4.02 -5.97 -6.60
N ILE A 147 4.28 -4.98 -5.75
CA ILE A 147 3.38 -4.51 -4.69
C ILE A 147 2.91 -3.11 -5.05
N ALA A 148 1.60 -2.92 -5.14
CA ALA A 148 0.98 -1.61 -5.34
C ALA A 148 0.12 -1.25 -4.12
N ASN A 149 0.53 -0.19 -3.40
CA ASN A 149 -0.19 0.38 -2.27
C ASN A 149 -0.89 1.67 -2.72
N ILE A 150 -2.22 1.73 -2.59
CA ILE A 150 -3.01 2.88 -3.02
C ILE A 150 -3.88 3.44 -1.89
N HIS A 151 -3.94 4.76 -1.84
CA HIS A 151 -5.05 5.49 -1.25
C HIS A 151 -5.74 6.24 -2.39
N ALA A 152 -6.92 5.80 -2.81
CA ALA A 152 -7.61 6.41 -3.93
C ALA A 152 -8.33 7.70 -3.50
N ILE A 153 -8.60 8.58 -4.47
CA ILE A 153 -9.39 9.81 -4.24
C ILE A 153 -10.74 9.47 -3.61
N ASN A 154 -11.18 10.28 -2.65
CA ASN A 154 -12.47 10.10 -1.98
C ASN A 154 -13.56 10.93 -2.69
N PHE A 155 -13.34 12.23 -2.87
CA PHE A 155 -14.38 13.17 -3.33
C PHE A 155 -14.17 13.62 -4.78
N SER A 156 -15.02 13.11 -5.68
CA SER A 156 -15.08 13.54 -7.08
C SER A 156 -16.52 13.56 -7.59
N ILE A 157 -16.84 14.49 -8.49
CA ILE A 157 -18.10 14.43 -9.25
C ILE A 157 -18.01 13.26 -10.25
N GLY A 158 -18.89 12.28 -10.10
CA GLY A 158 -18.87 11.05 -10.89
C GLY A 158 -17.57 10.24 -10.71
N VAL A 159 -17.24 9.41 -11.71
CA VAL A 159 -16.10 8.46 -11.65
C VAL A 159 -14.93 8.83 -12.55
N LYS A 160 -14.95 9.96 -13.27
CA LYS A 160 -13.92 10.28 -14.29
C LYS A 160 -12.51 10.34 -13.69
N ILE A 161 -12.34 11.08 -12.59
CA ILE A 161 -11.03 11.32 -11.98
C ILE A 161 -10.57 10.06 -11.24
N TYR A 162 -11.50 9.35 -10.60
CA TYR A 162 -11.24 8.04 -10.00
C TYR A 162 -10.72 7.04 -11.05
N ARG A 163 -11.40 6.99 -12.21
CA ARG A 163 -11.01 6.17 -13.35
C ARG A 163 -9.61 6.51 -13.84
N GLN A 164 -9.29 7.79 -14.01
CA GLN A 164 -7.97 8.25 -14.48
C GLN A 164 -6.85 7.83 -13.51
N GLN A 165 -7.04 8.08 -12.20
CA GLN A 165 -6.09 7.65 -11.17
C GLN A 165 -5.84 6.14 -11.24
N MET A 166 -6.92 5.34 -11.30
CA MET A 166 -6.82 3.89 -11.41
C MET A 166 -6.09 3.48 -12.69
N TYR A 167 -6.43 4.03 -13.86
CA TYR A 167 -5.75 3.68 -15.11
C TYR A 167 -4.24 3.93 -15.08
N MET A 168 -3.80 5.05 -14.49
CA MET A 168 -2.37 5.35 -14.39
C MET A 168 -1.62 4.26 -13.63
N LEU A 169 -2.17 3.79 -12.52
CA LEU A 169 -1.59 2.72 -11.72
C LEU A 169 -1.67 1.37 -12.46
N LEU A 170 -2.85 1.02 -12.96
CA LEU A 170 -3.10 -0.29 -13.56
C LEU A 170 -2.33 -0.50 -14.87
N ASN A 171 -2.06 0.55 -15.65
CA ASN A 171 -1.22 0.43 -16.85
C ASN A 171 0.21 0.00 -16.49
N ARG A 172 0.78 0.50 -15.39
CA ARG A 172 2.09 0.06 -14.90
C ARG A 172 2.07 -1.36 -14.37
N ILE A 173 0.99 -1.74 -13.67
CA ILE A 173 0.82 -3.12 -13.22
C ILE A 173 0.68 -4.08 -14.39
N LYS A 174 -0.01 -3.67 -15.47
CA LYS A 174 -0.20 -4.49 -16.68
C LYS A 174 1.12 -4.84 -17.36
N GLU A 175 2.09 -3.92 -17.33
CA GLU A 175 3.44 -4.10 -17.91
C GLU A 175 4.30 -5.12 -17.14
N HIS A 176 3.92 -5.46 -15.90
CA HIS A 176 4.70 -6.35 -15.03
C HIS A 176 4.44 -7.83 -15.32
N ASN A 177 5.50 -8.55 -15.69
CA ASN A 177 5.48 -10.00 -15.89
C ASN A 177 5.88 -10.72 -14.58
N GLY A 178 4.88 -11.10 -13.79
CA GLY A 178 5.10 -11.85 -12.55
C GLY A 178 3.95 -11.69 -11.54
N PRO A 179 4.14 -12.21 -10.32
CA PRO A 179 3.21 -12.06 -9.21
C PRO A 179 2.92 -10.58 -8.89
N VAL A 180 1.66 -10.28 -8.58
CA VAL A 180 1.22 -8.93 -8.21
C VAL A 180 0.33 -8.99 -6.98
N ILE A 181 0.51 -8.03 -6.08
CA ILE A 181 -0.45 -7.66 -5.04
C ILE A 181 -0.76 -6.16 -5.19
N LEU A 182 -2.04 -5.82 -5.36
CA LEU A 182 -2.54 -4.45 -5.37
C LEU A 182 -3.52 -4.29 -4.20
N ALA A 183 -3.22 -3.39 -3.28
CA ALA A 183 -4.00 -3.25 -2.05
C ALA A 183 -4.04 -1.83 -1.50
N GLY A 184 -5.01 -1.58 -0.63
CA GLY A 184 -5.14 -0.34 0.14
C GLY A 184 -6.59 0.14 0.21
N ASP A 185 -6.75 1.44 0.44
CA ASP A 185 -8.04 2.12 0.54
C ASP A 185 -8.44 2.66 -0.84
N PHE A 186 -9.40 1.99 -1.47
CA PHE A 186 -9.88 2.34 -2.80
C PHE A 186 -11.01 3.37 -2.78
N ASN A 187 -11.49 3.82 -1.62
CA ASN A 187 -12.63 4.74 -1.52
C ASN A 187 -13.79 4.36 -2.48
N ALA A 188 -14.08 3.07 -2.63
CA ALA A 188 -15.02 2.52 -3.61
C ALA A 188 -16.48 2.53 -3.11
N TRP A 189 -16.86 3.58 -2.38
CA TRP A 189 -18.08 3.67 -1.59
C TRP A 189 -19.39 3.78 -2.40
N SER A 190 -19.31 4.06 -3.70
CA SER A 190 -20.49 4.10 -4.58
C SER A 190 -20.57 2.86 -5.46
N ARG A 191 -21.80 2.48 -5.86
CA ARG A 191 -22.00 1.36 -6.80
C ARG A 191 -21.23 1.55 -8.10
N GLN A 192 -21.19 2.78 -8.62
CA GLN A 192 -20.46 3.09 -9.86
C GLN A 192 -18.95 2.90 -9.69
N ARG A 193 -18.37 3.36 -8.57
CA ARG A 193 -16.94 3.18 -8.27
C ARG A 193 -16.59 1.72 -8.08
N LEU A 194 -17.39 0.98 -7.31
CA LEU A 194 -17.17 -0.44 -7.06
C LEU A 194 -17.23 -1.27 -8.34
N ASN A 195 -18.24 -1.03 -9.19
CA ASN A 195 -18.37 -1.71 -10.48
C ASN A 195 -17.18 -1.38 -11.40
N LEU A 196 -16.77 -0.11 -11.45
CA LEU A 196 -15.61 0.32 -12.22
C LEU A 196 -14.34 -0.34 -11.71
N LEU A 197 -14.12 -0.37 -10.39
CA LEU A 197 -12.97 -1.01 -9.76
C LEU A 197 -12.89 -2.49 -10.19
N TYR A 198 -13.95 -3.26 -10.00
CA TYR A 198 -13.96 -4.67 -10.40
C TYR A 198 -13.75 -4.88 -11.89
N HIS A 199 -14.32 -4.02 -12.75
CA HIS A 199 -14.11 -4.10 -14.19
C HIS A 199 -12.64 -3.87 -14.55
N LEU A 200 -12.01 -2.82 -14.00
CA LEU A 200 -10.62 -2.48 -14.28
C LEU A 200 -9.64 -3.53 -13.77
N ILE A 201 -9.85 -4.03 -12.55
CA ILE A 201 -9.02 -5.07 -11.94
C ILE A 201 -9.07 -6.36 -12.75
N ARG A 202 -10.27 -6.79 -13.18
CA ARG A 202 -10.42 -7.99 -14.03
C ARG A 202 -9.75 -7.83 -15.40
N SER A 203 -9.72 -6.62 -15.96
CA SER A 203 -9.09 -6.36 -17.27
C SER A 203 -7.57 -6.58 -17.30
N ILE A 204 -6.95 -6.72 -16.13
CA ILE A 204 -5.52 -7.05 -15.98
C ILE A 204 -5.30 -8.35 -15.18
N GLU A 205 -6.32 -9.22 -15.15
CA GLU A 205 -6.27 -10.57 -14.57
C GLU A 205 -6.02 -10.62 -13.06
N LEU A 206 -6.19 -9.49 -12.36
CA LEU A 206 -6.21 -9.49 -10.91
C LEU A 206 -7.56 -10.05 -10.41
N LYS A 207 -7.51 -10.84 -9.35
CA LYS A 207 -8.69 -11.36 -8.63
C LYS A 207 -8.74 -10.78 -7.22
N PRO A 208 -9.95 -10.55 -6.66
CA PRO A 208 -10.10 -10.07 -5.30
C PRO A 208 -9.75 -11.15 -4.27
N VAL A 209 -9.21 -10.72 -3.14
CA VAL A 209 -9.23 -11.49 -1.90
C VAL A 209 -10.63 -11.39 -1.29
N ASN A 210 -11.21 -12.53 -0.94
CA ASN A 210 -12.49 -12.61 -0.24
C ASN A 210 -12.23 -12.95 1.23
N PHE A 211 -13.04 -12.39 2.13
CA PHE A 211 -12.97 -12.63 3.56
C PHE A 211 -14.20 -13.41 3.99
N SER A 212 -14.02 -14.45 4.81
CA SER A 212 -15.12 -15.27 5.34
C SER A 212 -16.02 -14.48 6.29
N ILE A 213 -15.42 -13.65 7.13
CA ILE A 213 -16.08 -12.70 8.02
C ILE A 213 -15.65 -11.30 7.56
N ASP A 214 -16.56 -10.54 6.96
CA ASP A 214 -16.26 -9.22 6.39
C ASP A 214 -16.66 -8.10 7.34
N ILE A 215 -15.71 -7.70 8.18
CA ILE A 215 -15.82 -6.54 9.08
C ILE A 215 -15.00 -5.36 8.58
N ARG A 216 -14.80 -5.24 7.26
CA ARG A 216 -14.10 -4.09 6.68
C ARG A 216 -14.84 -2.80 6.98
N LYS A 217 -14.09 -1.70 7.03
CA LYS A 217 -14.70 -0.38 7.04
C LYS A 217 -15.57 -0.22 5.80
N THR A 218 -16.83 0.15 6.04
CA THR A 218 -17.76 0.49 4.96
C THR A 218 -18.14 1.96 5.00
N PHE A 219 -18.46 2.50 3.83
CA PHE A 219 -19.16 3.77 3.67
C PHE A 219 -20.28 3.56 2.66
N MET A 220 -21.48 4.07 2.97
CA MET A 220 -22.71 3.81 2.19
C MET A 220 -22.93 2.30 1.90
N GLY A 221 -22.61 1.45 2.87
CA GLY A 221 -22.78 -0.01 2.79
C GLY A 221 -21.79 -0.74 1.86
N ARG A 222 -20.67 -0.12 1.47
CA ARG A 222 -19.65 -0.75 0.61
C ARG A 222 -18.27 -0.69 1.26
N PRO A 223 -17.46 -1.75 1.14
CA PRO A 223 -16.10 -1.76 1.69
C PRO A 223 -15.22 -0.73 0.98
N LEU A 224 -14.28 -0.17 1.74
CA LEU A 224 -13.30 0.79 1.23
C LEU A 224 -11.96 0.13 0.90
N ASP A 225 -11.56 -0.82 1.75
CA ASP A 225 -10.26 -1.48 1.66
C ASP A 225 -10.36 -2.79 0.85
N PHE A 226 -9.39 -3.01 -0.04
CA PHE A 226 -9.32 -4.21 -0.86
C PHE A 226 -7.89 -4.71 -0.99
N VAL A 227 -7.78 -6.02 -1.24
CA VAL A 227 -6.56 -6.68 -1.70
C VAL A 227 -6.92 -7.44 -2.97
N PHE A 228 -6.13 -7.23 -4.02
CA PHE A 228 -6.24 -7.89 -5.31
C PHE A 228 -4.89 -8.53 -5.65
N TYR A 229 -4.91 -9.67 -6.33
CA TYR A 229 -3.68 -10.40 -6.62
C TYR A 229 -3.77 -11.21 -7.93
N ARG A 230 -2.61 -11.56 -8.49
CA ARG A 230 -2.43 -12.57 -9.57
C ARG A 230 -1.06 -13.23 -9.44
N GLY A 231 -0.90 -14.41 -10.03
CA GLY A 231 0.37 -15.18 -9.98
C GLY A 231 0.78 -15.58 -8.56
N LEU A 232 -0.21 -15.78 -7.68
CA LEU A 232 -0.05 -16.24 -6.30
C LEU A 232 -1.24 -17.12 -5.94
N GLN A 233 -1.04 -18.00 -4.97
CA GLN A 233 -2.10 -18.72 -4.27
C GLN A 233 -2.47 -17.97 -2.99
N LEU A 234 -3.76 -17.91 -2.70
CA LEU A 234 -4.28 -17.35 -1.46
C LEU A 234 -4.49 -18.49 -0.47
N ASP A 235 -3.71 -18.51 0.61
CA ASP A 235 -3.83 -19.51 1.67
C ASP A 235 -4.89 -19.10 2.69
N GLU A 236 -4.82 -17.87 3.19
CA GLU A 236 -5.74 -17.35 4.19
C GLU A 236 -5.91 -15.83 4.06
N ALA A 237 -7.10 -15.33 4.39
CA ALA A 237 -7.34 -13.90 4.56
C ALA A 237 -8.24 -13.66 5.77
N LYS A 238 -7.81 -12.75 6.66
CA LYS A 238 -8.59 -12.35 7.82
C LYS A 238 -8.53 -10.84 8.03
N ILE A 239 -9.51 -10.34 8.78
CA ILE A 239 -9.59 -8.93 9.16
C ILE A 239 -9.39 -8.86 10.67
N ILE A 240 -8.45 -8.01 11.10
CA ILE A 240 -8.12 -7.84 12.51
C ILE A 240 -9.07 -6.79 13.08
N SER A 241 -9.96 -7.18 14.00
CA SER A 241 -10.87 -6.25 14.64
C SER A 241 -10.12 -5.33 15.59
N THR A 242 -10.25 -4.02 15.43
CA THR A 242 -9.60 -3.04 16.30
C THR A 242 -10.36 -1.71 16.37
N THR A 243 -10.12 -0.97 17.45
CA THR A 243 -10.53 0.44 17.59
C THR A 243 -9.39 1.43 17.34
N SER A 244 -8.15 0.96 17.14
CA SER A 244 -6.93 1.78 16.97
C SER A 244 -6.83 2.50 15.61
N SER A 245 -7.80 2.28 14.72
CA SER A 245 -8.07 3.07 13.52
C SER A 245 -9.59 3.05 13.26
N ASP A 246 -10.09 3.91 12.39
CA ASP A 246 -11.45 3.77 11.86
C ASP A 246 -11.58 2.72 10.75
N HIS A 247 -10.45 2.13 10.34
CA HIS A 247 -10.36 0.94 9.48
C HIS A 247 -9.74 -0.23 10.23
N ASN A 248 -10.19 -1.45 9.91
CA ASN A 248 -9.58 -2.68 10.40
C ASN A 248 -8.43 -3.12 9.47
N PRO A 249 -7.28 -3.58 9.99
CA PRO A 249 -6.23 -4.16 9.16
C PRO A 249 -6.68 -5.44 8.43
N LEU A 250 -6.22 -5.61 7.20
CA LEU A 250 -6.38 -6.84 6.42
C LEU A 250 -5.07 -7.62 6.49
N LEU A 251 -5.11 -8.85 7.01
CA LEU A 251 -3.96 -9.76 6.98
C LEU A 251 -4.21 -10.85 5.95
N VAL A 252 -3.30 -10.98 4.98
CA VAL A 252 -3.45 -11.91 3.86
C VAL A 252 -2.19 -12.75 3.72
N ASN A 253 -2.37 -14.07 3.73
CA ASN A 253 -1.32 -15.06 3.53
C ASN A 253 -1.36 -15.55 2.08
N PHE A 254 -0.23 -15.38 1.40
CA PHE A 254 -0.02 -15.84 0.04
C PHE A 254 1.04 -16.94 -0.01
N ARG A 255 0.98 -17.73 -1.07
CA ARG A 255 2.03 -18.66 -1.47
C ARG A 255 2.40 -18.42 -2.93
N LEU A 256 3.69 -18.48 -3.25
CA LEU A 256 4.19 -18.49 -4.62
C LEU A 256 3.73 -19.78 -5.32
N ASP A 257 3.30 -19.67 -6.58
CA ASP A 257 2.98 -20.82 -7.42
C ASP A 257 4.21 -21.72 -7.68
#